data_AF-A0A2T3J031-F1
#
_entry.id   AF-A0A2T3J031-F1
#
_cell.length_a   1.000
_cell.length_b   1.000
_cell.length_c   1.000
_cell.angle_alpha   90.00
_cell.angle_beta   90.00
_cell.angle_gamma   90.00
#
_symmetry.space_group_name_H-M   'P 1'
#
loop_
_entity.id
_entity.type
_entity.pdbx_description
1 polymer ?
#
loop_
_entity_poly.entity_id
_entity_poly.type
_entity_poly.pdbx_seq_one_letter_code
_entity_poly.pdbx_strand_id
1 'polypeptide(L)'
;MSTDPRREVRFAYIASFLTPLTLMISGIIAVIYSAYKLNKGTDELSYSHYYTIIRTFFYFFTFFVVLGVTAATTTGIIAGAEYWVYSPILHKILQVIPVVGLIIAVLAIVKWFIQHIQGMKLLKANQPVKL
;
A
#
# COMPACT_ATOMS: atom_id res chain seq x y z
N MET A 1 -25.76 -4.91 -24.47
CA MET A 1 -25.74 -3.61 -23.75
C MET A 1 -24.37 -2.99 -24.00
N SER A 2 -24.24 -2.04 -24.93
CA SER A 2 -22.96 -1.37 -25.18
C SER A 2 -22.75 -0.30 -24.10
N THR A 3 -21.86 -0.54 -23.16
CA THR A 3 -21.47 0.48 -22.18
C THR A 3 -20.65 1.56 -22.89
N ASP A 4 -21.02 2.82 -22.72
CA ASP A 4 -20.27 3.96 -23.25
C ASP A 4 -18.87 3.96 -22.60
N PRO A 5 -17.78 3.76 -23.38
CA PRO A 5 -16.43 3.64 -22.84
C PRO A 5 -16.01 4.86 -22.01
N ARG A 6 -16.59 6.05 -22.27
CA ARG A 6 -16.30 7.27 -21.50
C ARG A 6 -16.78 7.17 -20.06
N ARG A 7 -17.90 6.49 -19.81
CA ARG A 7 -18.49 6.34 -18.47
C ARG A 7 -17.66 5.41 -17.59
N GLU A 8 -17.14 4.32 -18.15
CA GLU A 8 -16.27 3.37 -17.46
C GLU A 8 -14.91 4.01 -17.10
N VAL A 9 -14.32 4.75 -18.03
CA VAL A 9 -13.09 5.51 -17.78
C VAL A 9 -13.31 6.59 -16.71
N ARG A 10 -14.44 7.30 -16.72
CA ARG A 10 -14.79 8.28 -15.68
C ARG A 10 -14.91 7.63 -14.30
N PHE A 11 -15.52 6.45 -14.22
CA PHE A 11 -15.58 5.67 -12.98
C PHE A 11 -14.18 5.27 -12.51
N ALA A 12 -13.32 4.78 -13.41
CA ALA A 12 -11.94 4.43 -13.06
C ALA A 12 -11.14 5.63 -12.53
N TYR A 13 -11.31 6.82 -13.12
CA TYR A 13 -10.71 8.06 -12.61
C TYR A 13 -11.21 8.43 -11.22
N ILE A 14 -12.52 8.38 -10.99
CA ILE A 14 -13.13 8.68 -9.69
C ILE A 14 -12.67 7.67 -8.63
N ALA A 15 -12.68 6.37 -8.96
CA ALA A 15 -12.18 5.32 -8.10
C ALA A 15 -10.69 5.53 -7.79
N SER A 16 -9.86 5.78 -8.80
CA SER A 16 -8.42 6.05 -8.63
C SER A 16 -8.13 7.28 -7.79
N PHE A 17 -8.99 8.30 -7.80
CA PHE A 17 -8.88 9.48 -6.95
C PHE A 17 -9.26 9.17 -5.49
N LEU A 18 -10.28 8.33 -5.28
CA LEU A 18 -10.74 7.91 -3.94
C LEU A 18 -9.84 6.86 -3.27
N THR A 19 -9.11 6.06 -4.06
CA THR A 19 -8.19 5.02 -3.58
C THR A 19 -7.12 5.55 -2.62
N PRO A 20 -6.34 6.60 -2.95
CA PRO A 20 -5.40 7.19 -1.99
C PRO A 20 -6.11 7.95 -0.87
N LEU A 21 -7.30 8.51 -1.11
CA LEU A 21 -7.95 9.42 -0.16
C LEU A 21 -8.51 8.69 1.07
N THR A 22 -9.05 7.49 0.91
CA THR A 22 -9.74 6.78 2.01
C THR A 22 -8.78 6.02 2.92
N LEU A 23 -7.84 5.28 2.35
CA LEU A 23 -6.92 4.45 3.14
C LEU A 23 -5.74 5.25 3.69
N MET A 24 -5.19 6.19 2.90
CA MET A 24 -3.98 6.91 3.27
C MET A 24 -4.23 7.99 4.32
N ILE A 25 -5.36 8.71 4.25
CA ILE A 25 -5.73 9.71 5.27
C ILE A 25 -5.88 9.06 6.65
N SER A 26 -6.53 7.89 6.72
CA SER A 26 -6.70 7.19 8.00
C SER A 26 -5.36 6.83 8.66
N GLY A 27 -4.39 6.36 7.87
CA GLY A 27 -3.05 6.05 8.35
C GLY A 27 -2.25 7.28 8.76
N ILE A 28 -2.35 8.39 8.01
CA ILE A 28 -1.71 9.67 8.35
C ILE A 28 -2.23 10.18 9.71
N ILE A 29 -3.55 10.15 9.92
CA ILE A 29 -4.15 10.56 11.19
C ILE A 29 -3.64 9.68 12.35
N ALA A 30 -3.57 8.35 12.15
CA ALA A 30 -3.05 7.43 13.15
C ALA A 30 -1.58 7.71 13.53
N VAL A 31 -0.74 8.04 12.54
CA VAL A 31 0.66 8.44 12.77
C VAL A 31 0.76 9.76 13.52
N ILE A 32 0.01 10.78 13.11
CA ILE A 32 0.00 12.09 13.78
C ILE A 32 -0.43 11.92 15.24
N TYR A 33 -1.50 11.15 15.49
CA TYR A 33 -1.97 10.88 16.84
C TYR A 33 -0.92 10.14 17.68
N SER A 34 -0.30 9.10 17.11
CA SER A 34 0.73 8.31 17.80
C SER A 34 1.96 9.15 18.13
N ALA A 35 2.43 9.98 17.18
CA ALA A 35 3.57 10.88 17.37
C ALA A 35 3.26 11.95 18.43
N TYR A 36 2.05 12.52 18.40
CA TYR A 36 1.60 13.48 19.40
C TYR A 36 1.59 12.87 20.82
N LYS A 37 1.11 11.63 20.96
CA LYS A 37 1.11 10.92 22.24
C LYS A 37 2.52 10.64 22.73
N LEU A 38 3.41 10.12 21.88
CA LEU A 38 4.81 9.88 22.22
C LEU A 38 5.51 11.15 22.71
N ASN A 39 5.26 12.29 22.05
CA ASN A 39 5.87 13.58 22.44
C ASN A 39 5.38 14.08 23.82
N LYS A 40 4.19 13.69 24.26
CA LYS A 40 3.64 14.07 25.57
C LYS A 40 4.09 13.19 26.73
N GLY A 41 4.90 12.16 26.45
CA GLY A 41 5.28 11.15 27.43
C GLY A 41 4.19 10.08 27.57
N THR A 42 4.59 8.82 27.42
CA THR A 42 3.71 7.64 27.50
C THR A 42 4.39 6.57 28.35
N ASP A 43 3.58 5.74 29.01
CA ASP A 43 4.01 4.49 29.64
C ASP A 43 4.69 3.55 28.63
N GLU A 44 5.55 2.64 29.12
CA GLU A 44 6.34 1.72 28.27
C GLU A 44 5.46 0.85 27.36
N LEU A 45 4.30 0.42 27.86
CA LEU A 45 3.31 -0.33 27.09
C LEU A 45 2.83 0.50 25.91
N SER A 46 2.22 1.66 26.17
CA SER A 46 1.72 2.56 25.12
C SER A 46 2.82 3.02 24.16
N TYR A 47 4.04 3.25 24.65
CA TYR A 47 5.20 3.62 23.83
C TYR A 47 5.45 2.58 22.72
N SER A 48 5.52 1.30 23.10
CA SER A 48 5.78 0.21 22.15
C SER A 48 4.71 0.15 21.05
N HIS A 49 3.43 0.30 21.42
CA HIS A 49 2.31 0.28 20.47
C HIS A 49 2.32 1.50 19.53
N TYR A 50 2.45 2.72 20.05
CA TYR A 50 2.49 3.93 19.22
C TYR A 50 3.68 3.93 18.27
N TYR A 51 4.85 3.51 18.73
CA TYR A 51 6.03 3.38 17.88
C TYR A 51 5.84 2.32 16.79
N THR A 52 5.29 1.15 17.13
CA THR A 52 4.98 0.11 16.13
C THR A 52 3.99 0.60 15.09
N ILE A 53 2.95 1.36 15.46
CA ILE A 53 1.98 1.93 14.52
C ILE A 53 2.70 2.85 13.51
N ILE A 54 3.54 3.76 13.99
CA ILE A 54 4.31 4.68 13.15
C ILE A 54 5.25 3.91 12.21
N ARG A 55 6.05 3.01 12.76
CA ARG A 55 7.02 2.21 12.00
C ARG A 55 6.36 1.37 10.91
N THR A 56 5.27 0.69 11.28
CA THR A 56 4.52 -0.18 10.37
C THR A 56 3.90 0.64 9.25
N PHE A 57 3.30 1.80 9.55
CA PHE A 57 2.77 2.70 8.52
C PHE A 57 3.84 3.08 7.49
N PHE A 58 5.02 3.55 7.94
CA PHE A 58 6.08 3.96 7.01
C PHE A 58 6.62 2.78 6.19
N TYR A 59 6.80 1.60 6.78
CA TYR A 59 7.23 0.43 6.00
C TYR A 59 6.24 0.04 4.92
N PHE A 60 4.94 0.00 5.22
CA PHE A 60 3.94 -0.31 4.19
C PHE A 60 3.82 0.80 3.17
N PHE A 61 3.84 2.07 3.59
CA PHE A 61 3.82 3.21 2.69
C PHE A 61 4.99 3.17 1.70
N THR A 62 6.23 3.03 2.19
CA THR A 62 7.41 2.90 1.35
C THR A 62 7.32 1.69 0.42
N PHE A 63 6.86 0.54 0.94
CA PHE A 63 6.68 -0.66 0.12
C PHE A 63 5.73 -0.43 -1.06
N PHE A 64 4.55 0.16 -0.83
CA PHE A 64 3.58 0.41 -1.91
C PHE A 64 4.07 1.47 -2.89
N VAL A 65 4.73 2.53 -2.39
CA VAL A 65 5.35 3.55 -3.27
C VAL A 65 6.40 2.91 -4.17
N VAL A 66 7.33 2.12 -3.60
CA VAL A 66 8.38 1.44 -4.38
C VAL A 66 7.76 0.46 -5.37
N LEU A 67 6.81 -0.38 -4.94
CA LEU A 67 6.13 -1.34 -5.81
C LEU A 67 5.44 -0.63 -7.00
N GLY A 68 4.75 0.49 -6.72
CA GLY A 68 4.07 1.30 -7.74
C GLY A 68 5.05 1.93 -8.73
N VAL A 69 6.12 2.56 -8.24
CA VAL A 69 7.16 3.15 -9.09
C VAL A 69 7.83 2.07 -9.93
N THR A 70 8.21 0.93 -9.33
CA THR A 70 8.80 -0.19 -10.06
C THR A 70 7.86 -0.71 -11.14
N ALA A 71 6.59 -0.94 -10.85
CA ALA A 71 5.62 -1.43 -11.84
C ALA A 71 5.46 -0.42 -13.00
N ALA A 72 5.36 0.87 -12.71
CA ALA A 72 5.25 1.92 -13.72
C ALA A 72 6.52 2.02 -14.58
N THR A 73 7.70 2.03 -13.96
CA THR A 73 8.99 2.08 -14.66
C THR A 73 9.20 0.84 -15.53
N THR A 74 8.94 -0.37 -15.01
CA THR A 74 9.08 -1.61 -15.77
C THR A 74 8.11 -1.64 -16.95
N THR A 75 6.86 -1.20 -16.76
CA THR A 75 5.89 -1.06 -17.86
C THR A 75 6.39 -0.09 -18.93
N GLY A 76 6.89 1.08 -18.52
CA GLY A 76 7.41 2.09 -19.45
C GLY A 76 8.62 1.61 -20.25
N ILE A 77 9.57 0.93 -19.61
CA ILE A 77 10.75 0.34 -20.28
C ILE A 77 10.32 -0.69 -21.33
N ILE A 78 9.40 -1.59 -20.98
CA ILE A 78 9.00 -2.68 -21.86
C ILE A 78 8.14 -2.15 -23.02
N ALA A 79 7.24 -1.20 -22.77
CA ALA A 79 6.48 -0.52 -23.82
C ALA A 79 7.41 0.24 -24.79
N GLY A 80 8.43 0.91 -24.26
CA GLY A 80 9.45 1.55 -25.08
C GLY A 80 10.25 0.54 -25.91
N ALA A 81 10.61 -0.60 -25.36
CA ALA A 81 11.31 -1.65 -26.09
C ALA A 81 10.44 -2.29 -27.19
N GLU A 82 9.14 -2.50 -26.94
CA GLU A 82 8.19 -3.02 -27.93
C GLU A 82 8.00 -2.05 -29.12
N TYR A 83 8.07 -0.74 -28.85
CA TYR A 83 8.02 0.28 -29.91
C TYR A 83 9.17 0.15 -30.91
N TRP A 84 10.39 -0.19 -30.45
CA TRP A 84 11.55 -0.35 -31.32
C TRP A 84 11.64 -1.74 -31.97
N VAL A 85 11.26 -2.79 -31.23
CA VAL A 85 11.28 -4.17 -31.72
C VAL A 85 10.00 -4.87 -31.27
N TYR A 86 9.06 -5.03 -32.20
CA TYR A 86 7.85 -5.79 -31.93
C TYR A 86 8.22 -7.25 -31.64
N SER A 87 7.89 -7.71 -30.43
CA SER A 87 8.11 -9.08 -30.00
C SER A 87 6.90 -9.60 -29.24
N PRO A 88 6.34 -10.76 -29.63
CA PRO A 88 5.20 -11.36 -28.93
C PRO A 88 5.52 -11.73 -27.48
N ILE A 89 6.81 -11.90 -27.16
CA ILE A 89 7.28 -12.14 -25.78
C ILE A 89 7.16 -10.86 -24.94
N LEU A 90 7.59 -9.71 -25.47
CA LEU A 90 7.47 -8.42 -24.78
C LEU A 90 6.01 -8.08 -24.48
N HIS A 91 5.14 -8.27 -25.47
CA HIS A 91 3.71 -8.04 -25.33
C HIS A 91 3.09 -8.88 -24.20
N LYS A 92 3.50 -10.15 -24.09
CA LYS A 92 3.04 -11.05 -23.02
C LYS A 92 3.56 -10.61 -21.64
N ILE A 93 4.80 -10.13 -21.55
CA ILE A 93 5.37 -9.64 -20.28
C ILE A 93 4.61 -8.40 -19.81
N LEU A 94 4.30 -7.45 -20.72
CA LEU A 94 3.49 -6.26 -20.42
C LEU A 94 2.16 -6.59 -19.74
N GLN A 95 1.49 -7.65 -20.19
CA GLN A 95 0.22 -8.10 -19.60
C GLN A 95 0.39 -8.76 -18.22
N VAL A 96 1.57 -9.31 -17.91
CA VAL A 96 1.85 -10.01 -16.65
C VAL A 96 2.24 -9.06 -15.52
N ILE A 97 2.88 -7.91 -15.82
CA ILE A 97 3.34 -6.94 -14.80
C ILE A 97 2.22 -6.52 -13.83
N PRO A 98 1.02 -6.13 -14.27
CA PRO A 98 -0.05 -5.72 -13.36
C PRO A 98 -0.52 -6.88 -12.47
N VAL A 99 -0.53 -8.11 -13.00
CA VAL A 99 -0.97 -9.30 -12.26
C VAL A 99 0.01 -9.64 -11.15
N VAL A 100 1.31 -9.62 -11.45
CA VAL A 100 2.36 -9.85 -10.45
C VAL A 100 2.34 -8.76 -9.37
N GLY A 101 2.23 -7.50 -9.79
CA GLY A 101 2.09 -6.37 -8.87
C GLY A 101 0.88 -6.51 -7.94
N LEU A 102 -0.26 -6.94 -8.48
CA LEU A 102 -1.48 -7.19 -7.71
C LEU A 102 -1.28 -8.31 -6.68
N ILE A 103 -0.68 -9.44 -7.07
CA ILE A 103 -0.41 -10.57 -6.14
C ILE A 103 0.47 -10.10 -4.98
N ILE A 104 1.57 -9.41 -5.29
CA ILE A 104 2.50 -8.88 -4.29
C ILE A 104 1.79 -7.89 -3.35
N ALA A 105 0.98 -6.97 -3.91
CA ALA A 105 0.21 -6.00 -3.15
C ALA A 105 -0.79 -6.67 -2.21
N VAL A 106 -1.54 -7.68 -2.68
CA VAL A 106 -2.51 -8.43 -1.86
C VAL A 106 -1.82 -9.13 -0.70
N LEU A 107 -0.69 -9.80 -0.93
CA LEU A 107 0.07 -10.44 0.14
C LEU A 107 0.55 -9.44 1.19
N ALA A 108 0.99 -8.25 0.75
CA ALA A 108 1.39 -7.18 1.66
C ALA A 108 0.20 -6.66 2.49
N ILE A 109 -0.96 -6.44 1.88
CA ILE A 109 -2.19 -6.03 2.59
C ILE A 109 -2.56 -7.07 3.64
N VAL A 110 -2.56 -8.37 3.29
CA VAL A 110 -2.85 -9.46 4.24
C VAL A 110 -1.87 -9.43 5.41
N LYS A 111 -0.56 -9.29 5.13
CA LYS A 111 0.46 -9.17 6.18
C LYS A 111 0.22 -7.96 7.09
N TRP A 112 -0.16 -6.82 6.53
CA TRP A 112 -0.48 -5.60 7.30
C TRP A 112 -1.65 -5.81 8.26
N PHE A 113 -2.73 -6.43 7.79
CA PHE A 113 -3.88 -6.76 8.62
C PHE A 113 -3.52 -7.72 9.74
N ILE A 114 -2.74 -8.77 9.46
CA ILE A 114 -2.28 -9.72 10.48
C ILE A 114 -1.49 -8.99 11.57
N GLN A 115 -0.57 -8.09 11.20
CA GLN A 115 0.22 -7.32 12.15
C GLN A 115 -0.65 -6.39 13.03
N HIS A 116 -1.66 -5.74 12.46
CA HIS A 116 -2.58 -4.90 13.24
C HIS A 116 -3.45 -5.72 14.21
N ILE A 117 -3.95 -6.88 13.77
CA ILE A 117 -4.71 -7.79 14.64
C ILE A 117 -3.83 -8.30 15.78
N GLN A 118 -2.56 -8.63 15.51
CA GLN A 118 -1.61 -9.04 16.54
C GLN A 118 -1.32 -7.91 17.54
N GLY A 119 -1.09 -6.68 17.07
CA GLY A 119 -0.92 -5.50 17.93
C GLY A 119 -2.12 -5.31 18.87
N MET A 120 -3.35 -5.39 18.34
CA MET A 120 -4.56 -5.31 19.16
C MET A 120 -4.69 -6.46 20.16
N LYS A 121 -4.30 -7.68 19.80
CA LYS A 121 -4.30 -8.82 20.73
C LYS A 121 -3.32 -8.62 21.88
N LEU A 122 -2.12 -8.13 21.60
CA LEU A 122 -1.12 -7.80 22.61
C LEU A 122 -1.60 -6.67 23.54
N LEU A 123 -2.24 -5.64 22.97
CA LEU A 123 -2.84 -4.56 23.75
C LEU A 123 -3.93 -5.08 24.71
N LYS A 124 -4.83 -5.95 24.23
CA LYS A 124 -5.84 -6.60 25.08
C LYS A 124 -5.25 -7.45 26.20
N ALA A 125 -4.05 -8.00 25.99
CA ALA A 125 -3.33 -8.78 26.99
C ALA A 125 -2.46 -7.91 27.92
N ASN A 126 -2.50 -6.58 27.80
CA ASN A 126 -1.59 -5.64 28.48
C ASN A 126 -0.11 -5.98 28.25
N GLN A 127 0.21 -6.48 27.07
CA GLN A 127 1.57 -6.86 26.67
C GLN A 127 2.17 -5.83 25.71
N PRO A 128 3.45 -5.46 25.89
CA PRO A 128 4.15 -4.58 24.96
C PRO A 128 4.41 -5.30 23.64
N VAL A 129 4.53 -4.52 22.57
CA VAL A 129 5.01 -5.04 21.28
C VAL A 129 6.52 -5.17 21.36
N LYS A 130 7.06 -6.33 20.96
CA LYS A 130 8.51 -6.45 20.76
C LYS A 130 8.93 -5.56 19.59
N LEU A 131 9.73 -4.54 19.91
CA LEU A 131 10.28 -3.56 18.98
C LEU A 131 11.36 -4.17 18.09
#